data_AF-A0A372RPT8-F1
#
_entry.id   AF-A0A372RPT8-F1
#
_cell.length_a   1.000
_cell.length_b   1.000
_cell.length_c   1.000
_cell.angle_alpha   90.00
_cell.angle_beta   90.00
_cell.angle_gamma   90.00
#
_symmetry.space_group_name_H-M   'P 1'
#
loop_
_entity.id
_entity.type
_entity.pdbx_description
1 polymer ?
#
loop_
_entity_poly.entity_id
_entity_poly.type
_entity_poly.pdbx_seq_one_letter_code
_entity_poly.pdbx_strand_id
1 'polypeptide(L)'
;MDEKPKDLWTPYFVDSKYQEHVTISTIDSTIKSENVDESVVYIEDLEKRKQAYGICGECKEPGTGWRWCRPCNAKRFKDNFKNWTSGNKDIDEFIQQSQLNAVHCFKCLEWIPFEKFQNITYIAEGGFGKIYSAEWPERFIFYWDIENQKWYRYNYDKKYALK
;
A
#
# COMPACT_ATOMS: atom_id res chain seq x y z
N MET A 1 17.40 -8.14 26.27
CA MET A 1 16.17 -8.88 25.93
C MET A 1 15.40 -7.92 25.05
N ASP A 2 15.59 -8.03 23.73
CA ASP A 2 15.01 -7.05 22.82
C ASP A 2 13.49 -7.18 22.87
N GLU A 3 12.81 -6.13 23.33
CA GLU A 3 11.36 -6.09 23.38
C GLU A 3 10.80 -6.33 21.98
N LYS A 4 9.82 -7.23 21.86
CA LYS A 4 9.11 -7.44 20.59
C LYS A 4 8.56 -6.09 20.12
N PRO A 5 8.75 -5.70 18.84
CA PRO A 5 8.16 -4.50 18.29
C PRO A 5 6.65 -4.52 18.52
N LYS A 6 6.12 -3.51 19.21
CA LYS A 6 4.69 -3.33 19.45
C LYS A 6 4.12 -2.33 18.48
N ASP A 7 2.87 -2.55 18.11
CA ASP A 7 2.13 -1.61 17.30
C ASP A 7 1.82 -0.32 18.10
N LEU A 8 2.09 0.84 17.50
CA LEU A 8 1.85 2.17 18.05
C LEU A 8 1.02 3.04 17.09
N TRP A 9 0.35 2.41 16.12
CA TRP A 9 -0.64 3.07 15.27
C TRP A 9 -1.76 3.66 16.11
N THR A 10 -2.33 4.78 15.65
CA THR A 10 -3.53 5.34 16.28
C THR A 10 -4.65 4.29 16.23
N PRO A 11 -5.20 3.84 17.37
CA PRO A 11 -6.07 2.67 17.44
C PRO A 11 -7.46 2.90 16.83
N TYR A 12 -7.83 4.16 16.59
CA TYR A 12 -9.10 4.54 16.00
C TYR A 12 -8.88 5.14 14.62
N PHE A 13 -9.67 4.67 13.65
CA PHE A 13 -10.09 5.49 12.51
C PHE A 13 -10.85 6.66 13.15
N VAL A 14 -10.15 7.67 13.67
CA VAL A 14 -10.82 8.88 14.17
C VAL A 14 -11.33 9.56 12.91
N ASP A 15 -12.56 9.19 12.55
CA ASP A 15 -13.58 10.08 12.06
C ASP A 15 -13.07 11.07 11.02
N SER A 16 -13.02 10.66 9.75
CA SER A 16 -13.04 11.48 8.51
C SER A 16 -12.15 12.73 8.40
N LYS A 17 -11.36 13.07 9.43
CA LYS A 17 -10.75 14.38 9.59
C LYS A 17 -9.49 14.49 8.76
N TYR A 18 -8.78 13.39 8.53
CA TYR A 18 -7.55 13.38 7.74
C TYR A 18 -7.67 12.40 6.58
N GLN A 19 -6.95 12.70 5.50
CA GLN A 19 -6.78 11.78 4.37
C GLN A 19 -6.22 10.43 4.83
N GLU A 20 -6.54 9.34 4.13
CA GLU A 20 -6.02 7.99 4.44
C GLU A 20 -4.49 7.91 4.38
N HIS A 21 -3.86 8.83 3.64
CA HIS A 21 -2.41 8.91 3.50
C HIS A 21 -1.93 10.33 3.21
N VAL A 22 -0.63 10.53 3.37
CA VAL A 22 0.01 11.83 3.10
C VAL A 22 -0.10 12.24 1.63
N THR A 23 -0.16 13.54 1.41
CA THR A 23 0.07 14.18 0.10
C THR A 23 1.55 14.48 -0.06
N ILE A 24 2.12 14.13 -1.22
CA ILE A 24 3.49 14.49 -1.60
C ILE A 24 3.39 15.84 -2.31
N SER A 25 4.01 16.88 -1.75
CA SER A 25 4.05 18.20 -2.39
C SER A 25 4.83 18.10 -3.70
N THR A 26 4.14 18.29 -4.83
CA THR A 26 4.82 18.63 -6.08
C THR A 26 5.28 20.09 -5.98
N ILE A 27 6.48 20.37 -6.48
CA ILE A 27 7.21 21.64 -6.29
C ILE A 27 6.40 22.88 -6.77
N ASP A 28 5.32 22.71 -7.55
CA ASP A 28 4.45 23.79 -8.04
C ASP A 28 3.25 24.17 -7.15
N SER A 29 3.03 23.51 -6.00
CA SER A 29 1.86 23.78 -5.14
C SER A 29 2.00 25.04 -4.26
N THR A 30 2.83 26.01 -4.64
CA THR A 30 2.96 27.31 -3.94
C THR A 30 1.73 28.21 -4.07
N ILE A 31 0.69 27.80 -4.80
CA ILE A 31 -0.64 28.41 -4.67
C ILE A 31 -1.22 27.97 -3.33
N LYS A 32 -0.91 28.72 -2.29
CA LYS A 32 -1.68 28.72 -1.04
C LYS A 32 -3.11 29.11 -1.38
N SER A 33 -3.95 28.11 -1.65
CA SER A 33 -5.40 28.25 -1.58
C SER A 33 -5.72 28.83 -0.21
N GLU A 34 -6.45 29.95 -0.17
CA GLU A 34 -6.88 30.63 1.05
C GLU A 34 -7.83 29.78 1.92
N ASN A 35 -8.23 28.60 1.43
CA ASN A 35 -8.83 27.54 2.22
C ASN A 35 -7.92 26.30 2.17
N VAL A 36 -7.00 26.19 3.13
CA VAL A 36 -6.25 24.95 3.35
C VAL A 36 -7.21 24.00 4.05
N ASP A 37 -7.70 23.00 3.33
CA ASP A 37 -8.46 21.90 3.93
C ASP A 37 -7.61 21.27 5.06
N GLU A 38 -8.07 21.45 6.30
CA GLU A 38 -7.39 20.97 7.50
C GLU A 38 -7.18 19.44 7.47
N SER A 39 -7.89 18.72 6.59
CA SER A 39 -7.75 17.28 6.41
C SER A 39 -6.51 16.83 5.64
N VAL A 40 -5.88 17.72 4.86
CA VAL A 40 -4.70 17.39 4.05
C VAL A 40 -3.48 17.24 4.95
N VAL A 41 -2.82 16.09 4.89
CA VAL A 41 -1.58 15.82 5.63
C VAL A 41 -0.42 15.78 4.66
N TYR A 42 0.52 16.71 4.75
CA TYR A 42 1.70 16.71 3.89
C TYR A 42 2.78 15.77 4.44
N ILE A 43 3.61 15.20 3.55
CA ILE A 43 4.66 14.24 3.97
C ILE A 43 5.73 14.89 4.87
N GLU A 44 5.97 16.18 4.70
CA GLU A 44 6.89 17.00 5.48
C GLU A 44 6.35 17.39 6.87
N ASP A 45 5.03 17.33 7.09
CA ASP A 45 4.40 17.71 8.35
C ASP A 45 4.42 16.55 9.37
N LEU A 46 5.56 16.42 10.08
CA LEU A 46 5.80 15.32 11.01
C LEU A 46 4.80 15.29 12.17
N GLU A 47 4.44 16.44 12.73
CA GLU A 47 3.51 16.52 13.87
C GLU A 47 2.09 16.15 13.43
N LYS A 48 1.64 16.64 12.27
CA LYS A 48 0.32 16.28 11.74
C LYS A 48 0.26 14.81 11.32
N ARG A 49 1.33 14.26 10.75
CA ARG A 49 1.44 12.81 10.47
C ARG A 49 1.34 11.98 11.74
N LYS A 50 2.02 12.40 12.80
CA LYS A 50 1.98 11.72 14.11
C LYS A 50 0.57 11.76 14.69
N GLN A 51 -0.13 12.89 14.57
CA GLN A 51 -1.51 13.02 15.00
C GLN A 51 -2.48 12.17 14.15
N ALA A 52 -2.30 12.15 12.83
CA ALA A 52 -3.21 11.48 11.89
C ALA A 52 -3.03 9.96 11.84
N TYR A 53 -1.78 9.48 11.83
CA TYR A 53 -1.45 8.08 11.57
C TYR A 53 -0.77 7.38 12.75
N GLY A 54 -0.30 8.12 13.74
CA GLY A 54 0.50 7.58 14.83
C GLY A 54 1.96 7.36 14.46
N ILE A 55 2.66 6.62 15.33
CA ILE A 55 4.09 6.33 15.19
C ILE A 55 4.26 4.88 14.73
N CYS A 56 5.15 4.65 13.77
CA CYS A 56 5.51 3.31 13.36
C CYS A 56 6.28 2.60 14.49
N GLY A 57 5.80 1.43 14.90
CA GLY A 57 6.42 0.62 15.95
C GLY A 57 7.86 0.17 15.66
N GLU A 58 8.29 0.19 14.39
CA GLU A 58 9.58 -0.36 13.95
C GLU A 58 10.66 0.71 13.77
N CYS A 59 10.38 1.80 13.05
CA CYS A 59 11.34 2.87 12.83
C CYS A 59 11.17 4.07 13.76
N LYS A 60 10.10 4.12 14.56
CA LYS A 60 9.74 5.22 15.47
C LYS A 60 9.46 6.57 14.79
N GLU A 61 9.31 6.58 13.47
CA GLU A 61 8.86 7.75 12.69
C GLU A 61 7.34 7.78 12.54
N PRO A 62 6.72 8.95 12.28
CA PRO A 62 5.31 9.05 11.97
C PRO A 62 4.90 8.20 10.75
N GLY A 63 3.68 7.67 10.77
CA GLY A 63 3.10 6.98 9.62
C GLY A 63 3.03 7.85 8.35
N THR A 64 2.91 7.21 7.20
CA THR A 64 2.61 7.89 5.92
C THR A 64 1.19 7.65 5.45
N GLY A 65 0.46 6.76 6.13
CA GLY A 65 -0.95 6.52 5.93
C GLY A 65 -1.46 5.58 7.01
N TRP A 66 -2.76 5.27 6.96
CA TRP A 66 -3.40 4.41 7.95
C TRP A 66 -2.70 3.04 8.02
N ARG A 67 -2.12 2.73 9.19
CA ARG A 67 -1.31 1.53 9.44
C ARG A 67 -0.19 1.29 8.42
N TRP A 68 0.33 2.35 7.79
CA TRP A 68 1.33 2.25 6.74
C TRP A 68 2.54 3.14 7.01
N CYS A 69 3.74 2.55 6.93
CA CYS A 69 5.03 3.24 7.00
C CYS A 69 5.78 3.04 5.69
N ARG A 70 5.83 4.07 4.81
CA ARG A 70 6.54 3.97 3.53
C ARG A 70 7.99 3.49 3.70
N PRO A 71 8.86 4.08 4.56
CA PRO A 71 10.24 3.60 4.69
C PRO A 71 10.37 2.11 5.06
N CYS A 72 9.57 1.64 6.02
CA CYS A 72 9.64 0.24 6.47
C CYS A 72 9.10 -0.72 5.40
N ASN A 73 7.97 -0.39 4.78
CA ASN A 73 7.37 -1.24 3.74
C ASN A 73 8.20 -1.24 2.46
N ALA A 74 8.77 -0.09 2.06
CA ALA A 74 9.71 0.00 0.93
C ALA A 74 10.94 -0.91 1.15
N LYS A 75 11.48 -0.95 2.37
CA LYS A 75 12.57 -1.87 2.73
C LYS A 75 12.14 -3.33 2.55
N ARG A 76 10.96 -3.72 3.08
CA ARG A 76 10.43 -5.08 2.92
C ARG A 76 10.26 -5.50 1.48
N PHE A 77 9.69 -4.62 0.66
CA PHE A 77 9.51 -4.89 -0.75
C PHE A 77 10.87 -5.04 -1.44
N LYS A 78 11.81 -4.12 -1.17
CA LYS A 78 13.17 -4.18 -1.72
C LYS A 78 13.88 -5.49 -1.40
N ASP A 79 13.76 -5.97 -0.16
CA ASP A 79 14.34 -7.25 0.28
C ASP A 79 13.72 -8.46 -0.46
N ASN A 80 12.49 -8.31 -0.96
CA ASN A 80 11.73 -9.34 -1.68
C ASN A 80 11.83 -9.24 -3.22
N PHE A 81 12.44 -8.20 -3.81
CA PHE A 81 12.51 -8.04 -5.28
C PHE A 81 13.22 -9.19 -5.99
N LYS A 82 14.18 -9.85 -5.33
CA LYS A 82 14.86 -11.02 -5.89
C LYS A 82 14.00 -12.29 -5.92
N ASN A 83 12.84 -12.29 -5.27
CA ASN A 83 11.99 -13.47 -5.11
C ASN A 83 10.87 -13.56 -6.16
N TRP A 84 10.74 -12.55 -7.03
CA TRP A 84 9.76 -12.56 -8.11
C TRP A 84 10.27 -11.74 -9.30
N THR A 85 9.77 -12.08 -10.48
CA THR A 85 9.92 -11.30 -11.73
C THR A 85 8.72 -11.63 -12.60
N SER A 86 8.26 -10.66 -13.39
CA SER A 86 7.28 -10.87 -14.44
C SER A 86 7.89 -11.43 -15.72
N GLY A 87 9.22 -11.59 -15.77
CA GLY A 87 9.97 -11.85 -17.01
C GLY A 87 10.08 -10.63 -17.93
N ASN A 88 9.56 -9.47 -17.53
CA ASN A 88 9.66 -8.21 -18.26
C ASN A 88 10.25 -7.14 -17.34
N LYS A 89 11.46 -6.69 -17.67
CA LYS A 89 12.22 -5.75 -16.83
C LYS A 89 11.51 -4.40 -16.65
N ASP A 90 10.83 -3.88 -17.67
CA ASP A 90 10.15 -2.59 -17.58
C ASP A 90 8.93 -2.67 -16.66
N ILE A 91 8.20 -3.78 -16.70
CA ILE A 91 7.08 -4.06 -15.80
C ILE A 91 7.59 -4.24 -14.36
N ASP A 92 8.65 -5.02 -14.18
CA ASP A 92 9.28 -5.23 -12.88
C ASP A 92 9.73 -3.90 -12.28
N GLU A 93 10.44 -3.06 -13.04
CA GLU A 93 10.87 -1.73 -12.59
C GLU A 93 9.69 -0.85 -12.22
N PHE A 94 8.61 -0.84 -13.02
CA PHE A 94 7.41 -0.07 -12.72
C PHE A 94 6.74 -0.50 -11.42
N ILE A 95 6.55 -1.80 -11.21
CA ILE A 95 5.96 -2.34 -9.97
C ILE A 95 6.86 -2.05 -8.77
N GLN A 96 8.18 -2.25 -8.91
CA GLN A 96 9.15 -1.96 -7.84
C GLN A 96 9.12 -0.47 -7.46
N GLN A 97 9.06 0.44 -8.42
CA GLN A 97 8.93 1.88 -8.14
C GLN A 97 7.61 2.22 -7.44
N SER A 98 6.50 1.58 -7.82
CA SER A 98 5.23 1.74 -7.10
C SER A 98 5.37 1.28 -5.64
N GLN A 99 5.97 0.11 -5.40
CA GLN A 99 6.16 -0.46 -4.06
C GLN A 99 7.08 0.38 -3.16
N LEU A 100 8.16 0.94 -3.71
CA LEU A 100 9.09 1.80 -2.96
C LEU A 100 8.48 3.14 -2.56
N ASN A 101 7.60 3.69 -3.40
CA ASN A 101 7.01 5.01 -3.21
C ASN A 101 5.64 4.98 -2.53
N ALA A 102 5.04 3.81 -2.36
CA ALA A 102 3.71 3.64 -1.79
C ALA A 102 3.60 4.24 -0.38
N VAL A 103 2.76 5.26 -0.24
CA VAL A 103 2.39 5.86 1.06
C VAL A 103 1.20 5.17 1.71
N HIS A 104 0.51 4.31 0.96
CA HIS A 104 -0.67 3.55 1.36
C HIS A 104 -0.79 2.26 0.53
N CYS A 105 -1.57 1.27 1.01
CA CYS A 105 -1.78 0.02 0.28
C CYS A 105 -2.45 0.23 -1.09
N PHE A 106 -3.42 1.14 -1.21
CA PHE A 106 -4.04 1.47 -2.50
C PHE A 106 -3.12 2.22 -3.48
N LYS A 107 -1.94 2.65 -3.04
CA LYS A 107 -0.89 3.25 -3.89
C LYS A 107 0.24 2.26 -4.20
N CYS A 108 0.07 1.00 -3.82
CA CYS A 108 1.05 -0.07 -3.97
C CYS A 108 0.56 -1.11 -4.99
N LEU A 109 1.29 -1.29 -6.08
CA LEU A 109 1.05 -2.41 -7.00
C LEU A 109 1.67 -3.69 -6.43
N GLU A 110 0.90 -4.77 -6.39
CA GLU A 110 1.36 -6.10 -5.96
C GLU A 110 1.53 -6.99 -7.19
N TRP A 111 2.71 -7.61 -7.34
CA TRP A 111 2.95 -8.63 -8.36
C TRP A 111 2.39 -9.97 -7.92
N ILE A 112 1.46 -10.53 -8.72
CA ILE A 112 0.80 -11.81 -8.45
C ILE A 112 1.15 -12.81 -9.55
N PRO A 113 1.92 -13.88 -9.25
CA PRO A 113 2.14 -14.98 -10.18
C PRO A 113 0.82 -15.62 -10.62
N PHE A 114 0.72 -15.99 -11.90
CA PHE A 114 -0.51 -16.50 -12.50
C PHE A 114 -1.03 -17.76 -11.79
N GLU A 115 -0.11 -18.59 -11.27
CA GLU A 115 -0.39 -19.85 -10.59
C GLU A 115 -1.14 -19.66 -9.26
N LYS A 116 -1.19 -18.44 -8.73
CA LYS A 116 -1.96 -18.10 -7.52
C LYS A 116 -3.45 -17.90 -7.79
N PHE A 117 -3.85 -17.82 -9.06
CA PHE A 117 -5.25 -17.72 -9.44
C PHE A 117 -5.88 -19.11 -9.56
N GLN A 118 -7.13 -19.22 -9.11
CA GLN A 118 -7.93 -20.44 -9.07
C GLN A 118 -9.27 -20.22 -9.78
N ASN A 119 -10.03 -21.29 -10.04
CA ASN A 119 -11.39 -21.20 -10.57
C ASN A 119 -11.49 -20.34 -11.84
N ILE A 120 -10.48 -20.43 -12.71
CA ILE A 120 -10.36 -19.63 -13.93
C ILE A 120 -11.45 -20.07 -14.92
N THR A 121 -12.38 -19.17 -15.20
CA THR A 121 -13.56 -19.40 -16.03
C THR A 121 -13.59 -18.36 -17.14
N TYR A 122 -13.78 -18.80 -18.37
CA TYR A 122 -13.96 -17.89 -19.51
C TYR A 122 -15.27 -17.08 -19.37
N ILE A 123 -15.21 -15.77 -19.61
CA ILE A 123 -16.38 -14.88 -19.59
C ILE A 123 -16.82 -14.54 -21.00
N ALA A 124 -15.92 -13.94 -21.78
CA ALA A 124 -16.24 -13.39 -23.10
C ALA A 124 -14.96 -13.14 -23.91
N GLU A 125 -15.13 -12.93 -25.20
CA GLU A 125 -14.09 -12.55 -26.15
C GLU A 125 -14.57 -11.31 -26.90
N GLY A 126 -13.68 -10.35 -27.08
CA GLY A 126 -13.94 -9.14 -27.86
C GLY A 126 -12.69 -8.71 -28.63
N GLY A 127 -12.74 -7.52 -29.23
CA GLY A 127 -11.63 -6.98 -30.04
C GLY A 127 -10.31 -6.80 -29.28
N PHE A 128 -10.33 -6.88 -27.95
CA PHE A 128 -9.16 -6.75 -27.08
C PHE A 128 -8.69 -8.06 -26.46
N GLY A 129 -9.20 -9.21 -26.92
CA GLY A 129 -8.83 -10.54 -26.44
C GLY A 129 -9.90 -11.23 -25.61
N LYS A 130 -9.52 -12.34 -24.98
CA LYS A 130 -10.36 -13.17 -24.13
C LYS A 130 -10.30 -12.66 -22.70
N ILE A 131 -11.45 -12.64 -22.02
CA ILE A 131 -11.58 -12.23 -20.63
C ILE A 131 -11.98 -13.46 -19.82
N TYR A 132 -11.31 -13.65 -18.69
CA TYR A 132 -11.57 -14.73 -17.75
C TYR A 132 -11.90 -14.16 -16.37
N SER A 133 -12.78 -14.79 -15.61
CA SER A 133 -12.87 -14.59 -14.17
C SER A 133 -11.97 -15.58 -13.47
N ALA A 134 -11.29 -15.17 -12.41
CA ALA A 134 -10.54 -16.04 -11.54
C ALA A 134 -10.71 -15.66 -10.09
N GLU A 135 -10.40 -16.58 -9.19
CA GLU A 135 -10.33 -16.33 -7.76
C GLU A 135 -8.89 -16.21 -7.28
N TRP A 136 -8.61 -15.25 -6.40
CA TRP A 136 -7.31 -15.10 -5.75
C TRP A 136 -7.44 -15.25 -4.23
N PRO A 137 -7.17 -16.45 -3.67
CA PRO A 137 -7.41 -16.74 -2.26
C PRO A 137 -6.50 -15.96 -1.31
N GLU A 138 -5.31 -15.60 -1.78
CA GLU A 138 -4.28 -14.92 -1.00
C GLU A 138 -4.70 -13.49 -0.64
N ARG A 139 -5.44 -12.79 -1.53
CA ARG A 139 -5.97 -11.42 -1.38
C ARG A 139 -4.91 -10.32 -1.36
N PHE A 140 -5.35 -9.07 -1.50
CA PHE A 140 -4.47 -7.91 -1.57
C PHE A 140 -3.87 -7.54 -0.20
N ILE A 141 -2.62 -7.08 -0.23
CA ILE A 141 -1.93 -6.50 0.94
C ILE A 141 -2.66 -5.24 1.44
N PHE A 142 -2.88 -5.17 2.74
CA PHE A 142 -3.51 -4.00 3.36
C PHE A 142 -2.57 -3.27 4.33
N TYR A 143 -1.92 -3.98 5.26
CA TYR A 143 -0.84 -3.40 6.08
C TYR A 143 0.11 -4.47 6.60
N TRP A 144 1.27 -4.06 7.10
CA TRP A 144 2.21 -4.96 7.77
C TRP A 144 1.83 -5.11 9.24
N ASP A 145 1.55 -6.34 9.67
CA ASP A 145 1.34 -6.65 11.07
C ASP A 145 2.72 -6.73 11.76
N ILE A 146 3.05 -5.67 12.49
CA ILE A 146 4.35 -5.50 13.17
C ILE A 146 4.57 -6.60 14.21
N GLU A 147 3.53 -7.03 14.92
CA GLU A 147 3.67 -8.00 16.01
C GLU A 147 3.85 -9.42 15.47
N ASN A 148 3.10 -9.77 14.42
CA ASN A 148 3.14 -11.09 13.79
C ASN A 148 4.17 -11.19 12.65
N GLN A 149 4.81 -10.08 12.28
CA GLN A 149 5.79 -9.98 11.19
C GLN A 149 5.28 -10.64 9.89
N LYS A 150 4.05 -10.29 9.50
CA LYS A 150 3.41 -10.77 8.27
C LYS A 150 2.50 -9.71 7.66
N TRP A 151 2.25 -9.80 6.35
CA TRP A 151 1.25 -8.95 5.71
C TRP A 151 -0.15 -9.33 6.19
N TYR A 152 -0.87 -8.37 6.73
CA TYR A 152 -2.32 -8.47 6.87
C TYR A 152 -2.95 -8.23 5.50
N ARG A 153 -3.81 -9.15 5.09
CA ARG A 153 -4.47 -9.14 3.78
C ARG A 153 -5.98 -9.00 3.98
N TYR A 154 -6.55 -7.97 3.38
CA TYR A 154 -7.93 -7.59 3.64
C TYR A 154 -8.90 -8.46 2.83
N ASN A 155 -10.06 -8.74 3.41
CA ASN A 155 -11.08 -9.60 2.83
C ASN A 155 -12.14 -8.78 2.08
N TYR A 156 -11.80 -8.22 0.92
CA TYR A 156 -12.80 -7.86 -0.10
C TYR A 156 -12.76 -8.90 -1.23
N ASP A 157 -13.76 -8.84 -2.12
CA ASP A 157 -14.09 -9.84 -3.15
C ASP A 157 -12.91 -10.66 -3.68
N LYS A 158 -13.11 -11.98 -3.75
CA LYS A 158 -12.08 -12.92 -4.21
C LYS A 158 -12.02 -13.04 -5.72
N LYS A 159 -12.95 -12.43 -6.46
CA LYS A 159 -13.08 -12.57 -7.92
C LYS A 159 -12.40 -11.44 -8.65
N TYR A 160 -11.56 -11.79 -9.61
CA TYR A 160 -10.73 -10.90 -10.42
C TYR A 160 -10.95 -11.20 -11.90
N ALA A 161 -10.85 -10.18 -12.74
CA ALA A 161 -10.82 -10.36 -14.19
C ALA A 161 -9.38 -10.51 -14.66
N LEU A 162 -9.11 -11.56 -15.45
CA LEU A 162 -7.85 -11.80 -16.12
C LEU A 162 -8.03 -11.54 -17.63
N LYS A 163 -6.99 -11.03 -18.27
CA LYS A 163 -6.95 -10.69 -19.69
C LYS A 163 -5.64 -11.18 -20.29
#